data_AF-A0A1G3ZV38-F1
#
_entry.id   AF-A0A1G3ZV38-F1
#
_cell.length_a   1.000
_cell.length_b   1.000
_cell.length_c   1.000
_cell.angle_alpha   90.00
_cell.angle_beta   90.00
_cell.angle_gamma   90.00
#
_symmetry.space_group_name_H-M   'P 1'
#
loop_
_entity.id
_entity.type
_entity.pdbx_description
1 polymer ?
#
loop_
_entity_poly.entity_id
_entity_poly.type
_entity_poly.pdbx_seq_one_letter_code
_entity_poly.pdbx_strand_id
1 'polypeptide(L)'
;MRFYPSVPDLVIEPCGDGLEVHIEGKAINRQGWLRAIFWVHEKGRTIYIVDLFWKKTNRVTVADLHRMNHRIRQLKALLATGGDPWKSGK
;
A
#
# COMPACT_ATOMS: atom_id res chain seq x y z
N MET A 1 8.42 10.00 7.84
CA MET A 1 8.19 11.21 7.01
C MET A 1 8.69 12.50 7.65
N ARG A 2 8.53 12.72 8.97
CA ARG A 2 9.18 13.84 9.70
C ARG A 2 10.70 13.92 9.48
N PHE A 3 11.33 12.80 9.12
CA PHE A 3 12.76 12.63 8.85
C PHE A 3 13.15 12.60 7.36
N TYR A 4 12.20 12.70 6.43
CA TYR A 4 12.48 12.73 4.98
C TYR A 4 11.68 13.85 4.26
N PRO A 5 11.80 15.12 4.70
CA PRO A 5 11.08 16.23 4.10
C PRO A 5 11.55 16.59 2.69
N SER A 6 12.71 16.07 2.27
CA SER A 6 13.42 16.42 1.03
C SER A 6 13.26 15.40 -0.09
N VAL A 7 12.32 14.46 0.01
CA VAL A 7 11.97 13.57 -1.11
C VAL A 7 10.71 14.13 -1.77
N PRO A 8 10.84 15.03 -2.76
CA PRO A 8 9.71 15.75 -3.36
C PRO A 8 8.67 14.82 -4.00
N ASP A 9 9.09 13.61 -4.37
CA ASP A 9 8.23 12.65 -5.07
C ASP A 9 7.49 11.69 -4.12
N LEU A 10 7.72 11.77 -2.80
CA LEU A 10 7.07 10.89 -1.83
C LEU A 10 5.70 11.47 -1.40
N VAL A 11 4.69 11.26 -2.23
CA VAL A 11 3.31 11.69 -1.95
C VAL A 11 2.56 10.57 -1.24
N ILE A 12 1.96 10.88 -0.08
CA ILE A 12 1.07 9.96 0.65
C ILE A 12 -0.36 10.47 0.66
N GLU A 13 -1.29 9.68 0.15
CA GLU A 13 -2.69 10.07 0.02
C GLU A 13 -3.64 8.97 0.53
N PRO A 14 -4.83 9.32 1.01
CA PRO A 14 -5.89 8.37 1.26
C PRO A 14 -6.22 7.56 0.01
N CYS A 15 -6.27 6.24 0.13
CA CYS A 15 -6.58 5.34 -0.95
C CYS A 15 -7.47 4.22 -0.43
N GLY A 16 -8.79 4.36 -0.63
CA GLY A 16 -9.78 3.42 -0.09
C GLY A 16 -9.71 3.29 1.44
N ASP A 17 -9.62 2.06 1.93
CA ASP A 17 -9.53 1.73 3.37
C ASP A 17 -8.10 1.91 3.95
N GLY A 18 -7.15 2.41 3.15
CA GLY A 18 -5.74 2.56 3.50
C GLY A 18 -5.11 3.84 2.96
N LEU A 19 -3.79 3.80 2.83
CA LEU A 19 -2.95 4.90 2.32
C LEU A 19 -2.15 4.39 1.12
N GLU A 20 -1.89 5.29 0.19
CA GLU A 20 -1.00 5.06 -0.93
C GLU A 20 0.25 5.91 -0.80
N VAL A 21 1.40 5.33 -1.12
CA VAL A 21 2.58 6.09 -1.53
C VAL A 21 2.95 5.71 -2.96
N HIS A 22 3.30 6.70 -3.77
CA HIS A 22 3.73 6.48 -5.14
C HIS A 22 5.06 7.17 -5.43
N ILE A 23 5.85 6.54 -6.30
CA ILE A 23 7.14 7.07 -6.75
C ILE A 23 7.19 6.91 -8.26
N GLU A 24 7.44 8.00 -8.99
CA GLU A 24 7.74 7.92 -10.41
C GLU A 24 9.14 7.33 -10.59
N GLY A 25 9.24 6.30 -11.41
CA GLY A 25 10.51 5.62 -11.65
C GLY A 25 10.78 5.42 -13.13
N LYS A 26 12.04 5.61 -13.52
CA LYS A 26 12.60 5.09 -14.77
C LYS A 26 13.20 3.71 -14.51
N ALA A 27 12.36 2.72 -14.20
CA ALA A 27 12.84 1.36 -13.97
C ALA A 27 12.84 0.58 -15.30
N ILE A 28 13.98 -0.04 -15.64
CA ILE A 28 14.22 -1.03 -16.72
C ILE A 28 13.14 -1.04 -17.82
N ASN A 29 13.34 -0.23 -18.86
CA ASN A 29 12.48 -0.15 -20.05
C ASN A 29 11.00 0.26 -19.82
N ARG A 30 10.64 0.79 -18.65
CA ARG A 30 9.29 1.26 -18.35
C ARG A 30 9.32 2.60 -17.61
N GLN A 31 8.81 3.65 -18.25
CA GLN A 31 8.38 4.85 -17.54
C GLN A 31 7.03 4.55 -16.87
N GLY A 32 6.91 4.92 -15.59
CA GLY A 32 5.67 4.71 -14.84
C GLY A 32 5.84 4.96 -13.35
N TRP A 33 4.85 4.51 -12.60
CA TRP A 33 4.71 4.75 -11.17
C TRP A 33 4.73 3.43 -10.42
N LEU A 34 5.68 3.29 -9.49
CA LEU A 34 5.63 2.28 -8.45
C LEU A 34 4.68 2.77 -7.37
N ARG A 35 3.69 1.96 -7.03
CA ARG A 35 2.65 2.29 -6.05
C ARG A 35 2.67 1.25 -4.94
N ALA A 36 2.82 1.73 -3.71
CA ALA A 36 2.74 0.92 -2.50
C ALA A 36 1.50 1.35 -1.72
N ILE A 37 0.62 0.38 -1.51
CA ILE A 37 -0.55 0.53 -0.65
C ILE A 37 -0.21 -0.03 0.71
N PHE A 38 -0.53 0.74 1.75
CA PHE A 38 -0.30 0.30 3.11
C PHE A 38 -1.45 0.69 4.04
N TRP A 39 -1.55 -0.04 5.15
CA TRP A 39 -2.48 0.25 6.23
C TRP A 39 -1.70 0.38 7.54
N VAL A 40 -2.02 1.43 8.30
CA VAL A 40 -1.39 1.70 9.59
C VAL A 40 -2.23 1.06 10.70
N HIS A 41 -1.66 0.08 11.37
CA HIS A 41 -2.23 -0.54 12.55
C HIS A 41 -1.67 0.14 13.80
N GLU A 42 -2.35 1.18 14.27
CA GLU A 42 -1.87 2.03 15.37
C GLU A 42 -1.66 1.25 16.67
N LYS A 43 -2.63 0.40 17.05
CA LYS A 43 -2.56 -0.43 18.27
C LYS A 43 -1.33 -1.34 18.28
N GLY A 44 -1.00 -1.92 17.13
CA GLY A 44 0.18 -2.78 16.95
C GLY A 44 1.44 -2.02 16.56
N ARG A 45 1.40 -0.68 16.45
CA ARG A 45 2.50 0.17 15.93
C ARG A 45 3.16 -0.39 14.66
N THR A 46 2.34 -0.99 13.78
CA THR A 46 2.81 -1.73 12.61
C THR A 46 2.24 -1.12 11.34
N ILE A 47 3.07 -0.97 10.32
CA ILE A 47 2.63 -0.58 8.97
C ILE A 47 2.64 -1.86 8.12
N TYR A 48 1.48 -2.23 7.60
CA TYR A 48 1.37 -3.36 6.69
C TYR A 48 1.36 -2.87 5.26
N ILE A 49 2.32 -3.32 4.46
CA ILE A 49 2.29 -3.13 3.00
C ILE A 49 1.36 -4.19 2.43
N VAL A 50 0.24 -3.75 1.86
CA VAL A 50 -0.87 -4.61 1.45
C VAL A 50 -0.84 -4.91 -0.05
N ASP A 51 -0.31 -3.98 -0.84
CA ASP A 51 -0.12 -4.18 -2.28
C ASP A 51 1.07 -3.36 -2.77
N LEU A 52 1.79 -3.91 -3.75
CA LEU A 52 2.91 -3.26 -4.41
C LEU A 52 2.81 -3.55 -5.91
N PHE A 53 2.60 -2.52 -6.72
CA PHE A 53 2.40 -2.71 -8.15
C PHE A 53 2.91 -1.54 -8.98
N TRP A 54 3.19 -1.84 -10.25
CA TRP A 54 3.62 -0.85 -11.24
C TRP A 54 2.45 -0.42 -12.13
N LYS A 55 2.31 0.89 -12.37
CA LYS A 55 1.35 1.45 -13.34
C LYS A 55 2.07 2.25 -14.41
N LYS A 56 1.58 2.12 -15.65
CA LYS A 56 1.99 2.98 -16.77
C LYS A 56 1.32 4.35 -16.77
N THR A 57 0.32 4.57 -15.91
CA THR A 57 -0.42 5.83 -15.78
C THR A 57 -0.48 6.22 -14.31
N ASN A 58 -0.49 7.53 -14.00
CA ASN A 58 -0.56 8.02 -12.63
C ASN A 58 -2.00 7.97 -12.07
N ARG A 59 -2.67 6.82 -12.17
CA ARG A 59 -4.08 6.67 -11.78
C ARG A 59 -4.36 5.34 -11.08
N VAL A 60 -5.02 5.41 -9.93
CA VAL A 60 -5.68 4.27 -9.29
C VAL A 60 -6.98 3.98 -10.03
N THR A 61 -7.17 2.73 -10.47
CA THR A 61 -8.43 2.31 -11.09
C THR A 61 -9.40 1.78 -10.03
N VAL A 62 -10.68 1.71 -10.37
CA VAL A 62 -11.71 1.12 -9.50
C VAL A 62 -11.37 -0.35 -9.13
N ALA A 63 -10.80 -1.10 -10.08
CA ALA A 63 -10.36 -2.47 -9.83
C ALA A 63 -9.19 -2.54 -8.81
N ASP A 64 -8.27 -1.58 -8.84
CA ASP A 64 -7.20 -1.50 -7.84
C ASP A 64 -7.78 -1.17 -6.45
N LEU A 65 -8.73 -0.23 -6.38
CA LEU A 65 -9.42 0.12 -5.14
C LEU A 65 -10.11 -1.10 -4.52
N HIS A 66 -10.87 -1.86 -5.31
CA HIS A 66 -11.55 -3.07 -4.82
C HIS A 66 -10.56 -4.12 -4.33
N ARG A 67 -9.48 -4.37 -5.08
CA ARG A 67 -8.44 -5.35 -4.71
C ARG A 67 -7.76 -4.98 -3.39
N MET A 68 -7.36 -3.72 -3.26
CA MET A 68 -6.76 -3.18 -2.03
C MET A 68 -7.71 -3.29 -0.84
N ASN A 69 -8.94 -2.80 -0.97
CA ASN A 69 -9.91 -2.78 0.13
C ASN A 69 -10.21 -4.20 0.60
N HIS A 70 -10.35 -5.14 -0.33
CA HIS A 70 -10.52 -6.54 0.00
C HIS A 70 -9.36 -7.09 0.83
N ARG A 71 -8.11 -6.86 0.42
CA ARG A 71 -6.93 -7.32 1.17
C ARG A 71 -6.82 -6.66 2.56
N ILE A 72 -7.11 -5.37 2.67
CA ILE A 72 -7.12 -4.66 3.96
C ILE A 72 -8.17 -5.28 4.89
N ARG A 73 -9.37 -5.57 4.39
CA ARG A 73 -10.42 -6.21 5.19
C ARG A 73 -10.02 -7.61 5.65
N GLN A 74 -9.43 -8.42 4.78
CA GLN A 74 -8.92 -9.74 5.15
C GLN A 74 -7.84 -9.65 6.24
N LEU A 75 -6.90 -8.71 6.10
CA LEU A 75 -5.87 -8.46 7.10
C LEU A 75 -6.48 -8.04 8.46
N LYS A 76 -7.44 -7.09 8.44
CA LYS A 76 -8.14 -6.66 9.66
C LYS A 76 -8.87 -7.82 10.34
N ALA A 77 -9.55 -8.66 9.56
CA ALA A 77 -10.25 -9.84 10.07
C ALA A 77 -9.27 -10.85 10.70
N LEU A 78 -8.16 -11.13 10.03
CA LEU A 78 -7.11 -12.02 10.54
C LEU A 78 -6.57 -11.52 11.89
N LEU A 79 -6.21 -10.24 11.97
CA LEU A 79 -5.69 -9.63 13.18
C LEU A 79 -6.72 -9.60 14.32
N ALA A 80 -8.00 -9.38 14.00
CA ALA A 80 -9.07 -9.40 15.00
C ALA A 80 -9.22 -10.78 15.67
N THR A 81 -8.93 -11.86 14.93
CA THR A 81 -8.92 -13.24 15.46
C THR A 81 -7.61 -13.67 16.12
N GLY A 82 -6.63 -12.75 16.24
CA GLY A 82 -5.29 -13.07 16.76
C GLY A 82 -4.43 -13.88 15.79
N GLY A 83 -4.79 -13.92 14.50
CA GLY A 83 -4.03 -14.60 13.47
C GLY A 83 -2.70 -13.90 13.15
N ASP A 84 -1.74 -14.69 12.66
CA ASP A 84 -0.41 -14.22 12.29
C ASP A 84 -0.38 -13.84 10.80
N PRO A 85 -0.25 -12.55 10.43
CA PRO A 85 -0.23 -12.10 9.04
C PRO A 85 1.03 -12.50 8.27
N TRP A 86 2.07 -12.98 8.97
CA TRP A 86 3.34 -13.39 8.36
C TRP A 86 3.41 -14.88 8.05
N LYS A 87 2.47 -15.66 8.59
CA LYS A 87 2.31 -17.06 8.23
C LYS A 87 1.42 -17.11 7.00
N SER A 88 2.03 -17.28 5.84
CA SER A 88 1.31 -17.69 4.64
C SER A 88 0.54 -18.97 4.99
N GLY A 89 -0.79 -18.96 4.81
CA GLY A 89 -1.62 -20.14 5.03
C GLY A 89 -1.00 -21.36 4.38
N LYS A 90 -0.91 -22.45 5.13
CA LYS A 90 -0.78 -23.78 4.52
C LYS A 90 -2.09 -24.14 3.83
#